data_AF-A0A7S1RAR6-F1
#
_entry.id   AF-A0A7S1RAR6-F1
#
_cell.length_a   1.000
_cell.length_b   1.000
_cell.length_c   1.000
_cell.angle_alpha   90.00
_cell.angle_beta   90.00
_cell.angle_gamma   90.00
#
_symmetry.space_group_name_H-M   'P 1'
#
loop_
_entity.id
_entity.type
_entity.pdbx_description
1 polymer ?
#
loop_
_entity_poly.entity_id
_entity_poly.type
_entity_poly.pdbx_seq_one_letter_code
_entity_poly.pdbx_strand_id
1 'polypeptide(L)'
;EPGLSPSPRGPQIFKFGPDVTHRLCQSEGVGLVIRSHEVPRTRDGFEFRHDNRVCTVFSASNYGGAQQNQGGVIILGCQELTAGKLQQAVKLHRFYAPSLQEVCSQELE
;
A
#
# COMPACT_ATOMS: atom_id res chain seq x y z
N GLU A 1 -18.06 -6.66 -0.55
CA GLU A 1 -19.02 -7.05 0.50
C GLU A 1 -18.68 -6.41 1.84
N PRO A 2 -19.69 -5.91 2.56
CA PRO A 2 -19.59 -5.53 3.96
C PRO A 2 -19.30 -6.73 4.88
N GLY A 3 -18.85 -6.45 6.11
CA GLY A 3 -18.65 -7.41 7.18
C GLY A 3 -17.30 -8.15 7.14
N LEU A 4 -17.24 -9.28 7.87
CA LEU A 4 -16.11 -10.20 7.87
C LEU A 4 -16.45 -11.42 7.03
N SER A 5 -15.50 -11.90 6.23
CA SER A 5 -15.67 -13.13 5.45
C SER A 5 -14.44 -14.03 5.53
N PRO A 6 -14.59 -15.36 5.38
CA PRO A 6 -13.47 -16.29 5.42
C PRO A 6 -12.38 -15.97 4.38
N SER A 7 -11.12 -16.15 4.78
CA SER A 7 -9.97 -16.00 3.90
C SER A 7 -9.45 -17.36 3.41
N PRO A 8 -9.04 -17.48 2.13
CA PRO A 8 -8.35 -18.68 1.65
C PRO A 8 -6.94 -18.84 2.25
N ARG A 9 -6.45 -17.84 2.99
CA ARG A 9 -5.12 -17.83 3.62
C ARG A 9 -5.00 -18.79 4.81
N GLY A 10 -6.12 -19.28 5.36
CA GLY A 10 -6.12 -20.23 6.47
C GLY A 10 -7.28 -20.03 7.44
N PRO A 11 -7.45 -20.98 8.38
CA PRO A 11 -8.47 -20.88 9.42
C PRO A 11 -8.20 -19.65 10.30
N GLN A 12 -9.27 -19.02 10.76
CA GLN A 12 -9.23 -17.81 11.61
C GLN A 12 -8.63 -16.55 10.94
N ILE A 13 -8.37 -16.59 9.64
CA ILE A 13 -8.01 -15.40 8.86
C ILE A 13 -9.27 -14.89 8.15
N PHE A 14 -9.54 -13.60 8.30
CA PHE A 14 -10.73 -12.96 7.75
C PHE A 14 -10.35 -11.88 6.75
N LYS A 15 -11.16 -11.75 5.70
CA LYS A 15 -11.25 -10.52 4.91
C LYS A 15 -12.24 -9.60 5.61
N PHE A 16 -12.03 -8.30 5.52
CA PHE A 16 -12.90 -7.29 6.10
C PHE A 16 -13.42 -6.35 5.02
N GLY A 17 -14.67 -5.93 5.16
CA GLY A 17 -15.34 -5.00 4.26
C GLY A 17 -15.15 -3.52 4.63
N PRO A 18 -15.68 -2.60 3.81
CA PRO A 18 -15.58 -1.16 4.04
C PRO A 18 -16.19 -0.70 5.37
N ASP A 19 -17.30 -1.29 5.79
CA ASP A 19 -18.01 -1.00 7.04
C ASP A 19 -17.14 -1.25 8.29
N VAL A 20 -16.36 -2.34 8.28
CA VAL A 20 -15.42 -2.66 9.36
C VAL A 20 -14.31 -1.61 9.43
N THR A 21 -13.77 -1.21 8.28
CA THR A 21 -12.78 -0.14 8.20
C THR A 21 -13.35 1.20 8.68
N HIS A 22 -14.55 1.59 8.23
CA HIS A 22 -15.19 2.83 8.66
C HIS A 22 -15.38 2.86 10.17
N ARG A 23 -15.87 1.77 10.77
CA ARG A 23 -16.04 1.67 12.23
C ARG A 23 -14.71 1.82 12.97
N LEU A 24 -13.65 1.14 12.50
CA LEU A 24 -12.32 1.24 13.09
C LEU A 24 -11.76 2.67 12.99
N CYS A 25 -11.85 3.28 11.81
CA CYS A 25 -11.42 4.66 11.61
C CYS A 25 -12.14 5.63 12.56
N GLN A 26 -13.45 5.43 12.77
CA GLN A 26 -14.24 6.24 13.69
C GLN A 26 -13.88 6.01 15.15
N SER A 27 -13.70 4.76 15.59
CA SER A 27 -13.39 4.44 16.99
C SER A 27 -11.99 4.90 17.39
N GLU A 28 -11.01 4.71 16.51
CA GLU A 28 -9.62 5.04 16.78
C GLU A 28 -9.27 6.49 16.42
N GLY A 29 -10.20 7.25 15.81
CA GLY A 29 -9.94 8.61 15.36
C GLY A 29 -8.91 8.72 14.23
N VAL A 30 -8.75 7.67 13.41
CA VAL A 30 -7.77 7.63 12.31
C VAL A 30 -8.43 7.79 10.95
N GLY A 31 -7.76 8.52 10.04
CA GLY A 31 -8.26 8.76 8.68
C GLY A 31 -7.93 7.67 7.66
N LEU A 32 -6.85 6.91 7.90
CA LEU A 32 -6.26 6.00 6.92
C LEU A 32 -5.56 4.81 7.61
N VAL A 33 -5.82 3.60 7.12
CA VAL A 33 -5.08 2.38 7.46
C VAL A 33 -4.11 2.10 6.33
N ILE A 34 -2.80 2.07 6.62
CA ILE A 34 -1.76 1.69 5.66
C ILE A 34 -1.31 0.27 5.98
N ARG A 35 -1.28 -0.59 4.96
CA ARG A 35 -0.92 -2.00 5.09
C ARG A 35 -0.15 -2.47 3.86
N SER A 36 0.54 -3.60 3.98
CA SER A 36 1.26 -4.24 2.87
C SER A 36 0.67 -5.61 2.49
N HIS A 37 1.37 -6.71 2.76
CA HIS A 37 0.95 -8.11 2.65
C HIS A 37 0.51 -8.64 1.27
N GLU A 38 -0.23 -7.90 0.45
CA GLU A 38 -0.76 -8.38 -0.83
C GLU A 38 -0.32 -7.51 -1.99
N VAL A 39 -0.05 -8.15 -3.14
CA VAL A 39 0.20 -7.45 -4.40
C VAL A 39 -1.08 -6.67 -4.79
N PRO A 40 -0.99 -5.34 -5.02
CA PRO A 40 -2.11 -4.53 -5.48
C PRO A 40 -2.70 -5.08 -6.78
N ARG A 41 -4.04 -5.04 -6.93
CA ARG A 41 -4.69 -5.50 -8.17
C ARG A 41 -4.34 -4.61 -9.36
N THR A 42 -4.12 -3.33 -9.10
CA THR A 42 -3.64 -2.35 -10.08
C THR A 42 -2.23 -2.64 -10.56
N ARG A 43 -1.45 -3.44 -9.81
CA ARG A 43 -0.01 -3.68 -10.02
C ARG A 43 0.85 -2.41 -9.95
N ASP A 44 0.33 -1.29 -9.46
CA ASP A 44 1.01 0.01 -9.39
C ASP A 44 1.90 0.20 -8.15
N GLY A 45 2.15 -0.87 -7.38
CA GLY A 45 2.89 -0.80 -6.11
C GLY A 45 2.08 -0.24 -4.94
N PHE A 46 0.90 0.33 -5.21
CA PHE A 46 -0.09 0.68 -4.20
C PHE A 46 -1.53 0.62 -4.72
N GLU A 47 -2.50 0.53 -3.80
CA GLU A 47 -3.92 0.54 -4.12
C GLU A 47 -4.76 1.00 -2.92
N PHE A 48 -5.64 1.97 -3.17
CA PHE A 48 -6.63 2.43 -2.20
C PHE A 48 -7.93 1.64 -2.31
N ARG A 49 -8.52 1.32 -1.15
CA ARG A 49 -9.82 0.64 -1.02
C ARG A 49 -10.62 1.23 0.13
N HIS A 50 -11.88 0.81 0.21
CA HIS A 50 -12.81 1.20 1.28
C HIS A 50 -12.91 2.72 1.39
N ASP A 51 -13.27 3.37 0.27
CA ASP A 51 -13.42 4.83 0.17
C ASP A 51 -12.15 5.59 0.57
N ASN A 52 -11.00 5.13 0.08
CA ASN A 52 -9.67 5.67 0.36
C ASN A 52 -9.21 5.57 1.83
N ARG A 53 -9.84 4.71 2.64
CA ARG A 53 -9.46 4.50 4.05
C ARG A 53 -8.53 3.32 4.29
N VAL A 54 -8.32 2.47 3.29
CA VAL A 54 -7.26 1.45 3.32
C VAL A 54 -6.32 1.68 2.16
N CYS A 55 -5.06 1.95 2.45
CA CYS A 55 -3.99 1.98 1.45
C CYS A 55 -3.14 0.72 1.55
N THR A 56 -3.01 0.05 0.43
CA THR A 56 -2.07 -1.05 0.20
C THR A 56 -0.78 -0.48 -0.35
N VAL A 57 0.36 -0.84 0.22
CA VAL A 57 1.67 -0.59 -0.39
C VAL A 57 2.44 -1.90 -0.52
N PHE A 58 3.08 -2.12 -1.66
CA PHE A 58 3.85 -3.33 -1.92
C PHE A 58 5.18 -2.98 -2.55
N SER A 59 6.27 -3.22 -1.82
CA SER A 59 7.60 -2.71 -2.14
C SER A 59 8.50 -3.71 -2.86
N ALA A 60 7.96 -4.81 -3.38
CA ALA A 60 8.71 -5.72 -4.24
C ALA A 60 8.15 -5.64 -5.66
N SER A 61 8.89 -4.99 -6.57
CA SER A 61 8.55 -5.01 -7.99
C SER A 61 8.79 -6.38 -8.60
N ASN A 62 8.04 -6.71 -9.65
CA ASN A 62 8.05 -8.01 -10.31
C ASN A 62 8.01 -9.19 -9.32
N TYR A 63 7.02 -9.18 -8.42
CA TYR A 63 6.97 -10.17 -7.35
C TYR A 63 7.04 -11.60 -7.89
N GLY A 64 7.98 -12.39 -7.36
CA GLY A 64 8.25 -13.75 -7.78
C GLY A 64 8.68 -13.91 -9.24
N GLY A 65 9.13 -12.83 -9.90
CA GLY A 65 9.55 -12.84 -11.31
C GLY A 65 8.40 -12.94 -12.32
N ALA A 66 7.13 -12.96 -11.87
CA ALA A 66 5.99 -13.28 -12.72
C ALA A 66 4.84 -12.26 -12.64
N GLN A 67 4.74 -11.49 -11.54
CA GLN A 67 3.60 -10.60 -11.34
C GLN A 67 3.70 -9.30 -12.16
N GLN A 68 4.89 -8.93 -12.64
CA GLN A 68 5.13 -7.71 -13.43
C GLN A 68 4.57 -6.44 -12.78
N ASN A 69 4.48 -6.41 -11.44
CA ASN A 69 4.00 -5.26 -10.69
C ASN A 69 5.13 -4.26 -10.41
N GLN A 70 4.77 -3.00 -10.24
CA GLN A 70 5.63 -2.00 -9.64
C GLN A 70 5.79 -2.24 -8.13
N GLY A 71 6.93 -1.84 -7.60
CA GLY A 71 7.15 -1.61 -6.18
C GLY A 71 6.67 -0.21 -5.79
N GLY A 72 6.22 -0.03 -4.56
CA GLY A 72 5.75 1.23 -4.02
C GLY A 72 6.40 1.62 -2.69
N VAL A 73 6.55 2.92 -2.46
CA VAL A 73 6.93 3.53 -1.18
C VAL A 73 5.95 4.66 -0.87
N ILE A 74 5.50 4.74 0.38
CA ILE A 74 4.69 5.85 0.88
C ILE A 74 5.58 6.67 1.83
N ILE A 75 5.75 7.94 1.54
CA ILE A 75 6.46 8.89 2.41
C ILE A 75 5.42 9.81 3.03
N LEU A 76 5.29 9.70 4.35
CA LEU A 76 4.44 10.58 5.15
C LEU A 76 5.31 11.71 5.71
N GLY A 77 4.98 12.95 5.36
CA GLY A 77 5.62 14.13 5.91
C GLY A 77 4.59 15.11 6.44
N CYS A 78 4.98 15.97 7.35
CA CYS A 78 4.18 17.14 7.73
C CYS A 78 4.62 18.31 6.86
N GLN A 79 3.68 18.95 6.18
CA GLN A 79 3.94 20.19 5.48
C GLN A 79 3.19 21.31 6.21
N GLU A 80 3.92 22.32 6.63
CA GLU A 80 3.32 23.51 7.22
C GLU A 80 2.71 24.36 6.10
N LEU A 81 1.41 24.64 6.21
CA LEU A 81 0.71 25.58 5.36
C LEU A 81 0.83 26.99 5.95
N THR A 82 0.68 28.00 5.10
CA THR A 82 0.57 29.40 5.51
C THR A 82 -0.53 29.55 6.57
N ALA A 83 -0.23 30.26 7.66
CA ALA A 83 -1.07 30.41 8.87
C ALA A 83 -1.06 29.24 9.87
N GLY A 84 0.05 28.50 9.98
CA GLY A 84 0.30 27.57 11.10
C GLY A 84 -0.56 26.30 11.09
N LYS A 85 -1.20 26.00 9.97
CA LYS A 85 -1.94 24.74 9.78
C LYS A 85 -1.00 23.67 9.26
N LEU A 86 -0.79 22.61 10.02
CA LEU A 86 -0.06 21.43 9.53
C LEU A 86 -0.99 20.59 8.65
N GLN A 87 -0.57 20.32 7.41
CA GLN A 87 -1.22 19.33 6.54
C GLN A 87 -0.31 18.11 6.41
N GLN A 88 -0.89 16.93 6.56
CA GLN A 88 -0.20 15.68 6.24
C GLN A 88 0.05 15.62 4.74
N ALA A 89 1.31 15.71 4.33
CA ALA A 89 1.74 15.44 2.97
C ALA A 89 1.96 13.93 2.79
N VAL A 90 1.30 13.37 1.78
CA VAL A 90 1.49 11.96 1.39
C VAL A 90 2.12 11.96 0.01
N LYS A 91 3.35 11.45 -0.09
CA LYS A 91 4.03 11.24 -1.37
C LYS A 91 4.08 9.76 -1.68
N LEU A 92 3.62 9.41 -2.87
CA LEU A 92 3.61 8.04 -3.37
C LEU A 92 4.71 7.90 -4.43
N HIS A 93 5.65 7.00 -4.19
CA HIS A 93 6.72 6.68 -5.13
C HIS A 93 6.51 5.27 -5.68
N ARG A 94 6.65 5.13 -7.00
CA ARG A 94 6.64 3.84 -7.70
C ARG A 94 8.04 3.58 -8.22
N PHE A 95 8.42 2.30 -8.25
CA PHE A 95 9.68 1.88 -8.82
C PHE A 95 9.59 0.48 -9.41
N TYR A 96 10.51 0.18 -10.30
CA TYR A 96 10.75 -1.17 -10.77
C TYR A 96 12.24 -1.46 -10.59
N ALA A 97 12.56 -2.35 -9.66
CA ALA A 97 13.93 -2.74 -9.40
C ALA A 97 14.49 -3.50 -10.61
N PRO A 98 15.74 -3.21 -11.02
CA PRO A 98 16.42 -4.01 -12.03
C PRO A 98 16.61 -5.44 -11.53
N SER A 99 16.70 -6.38 -12.47
CA SER A 99 17.16 -7.74 -12.22
C SER A 99 18.63 -7.73 -11.77
N LEU A 100 19.03 -8.80 -11.07
CA LEU A 100 20.43 -8.97 -10.68
C LEU A 100 21.39 -8.94 -11.89
N GLN A 101 20.95 -9.47 -13.03
CA GLN A 101 21.74 -9.48 -14.27
C GLN A 101 21.99 -8.05 -14.78
N GLU A 102 20.95 -7.20 -14.80
CA GLU A 102 21.07 -5.80 -15.20
C GLU A 102 21.99 -5.02 -14.25
N VAL A 103 21.91 -5.27 -12.94
CA VAL A 103 22.81 -4.66 -11.96
C VAL A 103 24.26 -5.09 -12.21
N CYS A 104 24.53 -6.38 -12.37
CA CYS A 104 25.89 -6.87 -12.61
C CYS A 104 26.49 -6.36 -13.93
N SER A 105 25.68 -6.11 -14.97
CA SER A 105 26.18 -5.53 -16.22
C SER A 105 26.62 -4.06 -16.07
N GLN A 106 26.04 -3.31 -15.13
CA GLN A 106 26.34 -1.90 -14.93
C GLN A 106 27.62 -1.66 -14.10
N GLU A 107 28.07 -2.66 -13.33
CA GLU A 107 29.30 -2.56 -12.54
C GLU A 107 30.58 -2.88 -13.33
N LEU A 108 30.43 -3.39 -14.56
CA LEU A 108 31.55 -3.78 -15.44
C LEU A 108 31.92 -2.68 -16.46
N GLU A 109 31.17 -1.56 -16.47
CA GLU A 109 31.44 -0.34 -17.25
C GLU A 109 32.11 0.73 -16.38
#